data_AF-D1PPL2-F1
#
_entry.id   AF-D1PPL2-F1
#
_cell.length_a   1.000
_cell.length_b   1.000
_cell.length_c   1.000
_cell.angle_alpha   90.00
_cell.angle_beta   90.00
_cell.angle_gamma   90.00
#
_symmetry.space_group_name_H-M   'P 1'
#
loop_
_entity.id
_entity.type
_entity.pdbx_description
1 polymer ?
#
loop_
_entity_poly.entity_id
_entity_poly.type
_entity_poly.pdbx_seq_one_letter_code
_entity_poly.pdbx_strand_id
1 'polypeptide(L)'
;MSLSLIKEVPHQDSKFKISYFVENSMENQPHDVVGVRTNLVYSQIARTGRVRNKTAERDLLIKALDNSSIKITIEGRTIKKDPLYVFMPAKDLKLCFGKRADKLPRYALIKID
;
A
#
# COMPACT_ATOMS: atom_id res chain seq x y z
N MET A 1 -11.76 16.26 32.08
CA MET A 1 -10.54 15.71 31.44
C MET A 1 -10.86 15.49 29.97
N SER A 2 -10.28 16.30 29.08
CA SER A 2 -10.60 16.32 27.65
C SER A 2 -9.94 15.16 26.90
N LEU A 3 -10.74 14.26 26.35
CA LEU A 3 -10.34 13.28 25.35
C LEU A 3 -10.28 13.98 23.99
N SER A 4 -9.08 14.33 23.51
CA SER A 4 -8.93 14.81 22.14
C SER A 4 -7.61 14.37 21.53
N LEU A 5 -7.67 13.28 20.76
CA LEU A 5 -6.96 13.11 19.48
C LEU A 5 -7.38 11.75 18.88
N ILE A 6 -8.67 11.63 18.52
CA ILE A 6 -9.06 10.70 17.47
C ILE A 6 -8.40 11.26 16.21
N LYS A 7 -7.29 10.66 15.77
CA LYS A 7 -6.84 10.81 14.39
C LYS A 7 -7.91 10.13 13.55
N GLU A 8 -8.86 10.92 13.07
CA GLU A 8 -9.75 10.52 11.99
C GLU A 8 -8.86 10.15 10.80
N VAL A 9 -8.66 8.86 10.60
CA VAL A 9 -8.16 8.36 9.32
C VAL A 9 -9.30 8.58 8.34
N PRO A 10 -9.08 9.32 7.25
CA PRO A 10 -10.16 9.73 6.35
C PRO A 10 -10.95 8.52 5.87
N HIS A 11 -12.28 8.62 6.02
CA HIS A 11 -13.22 7.65 5.50
C HIS A 11 -12.99 7.50 3.98
N GLN A 12 -12.79 6.26 3.53
CA GLN A 12 -12.42 5.89 2.15
C GLN A 12 -13.53 6.12 1.10
N ASP A 13 -14.44 7.07 1.33
CA ASP A 13 -15.45 7.53 0.35
C ASP A 13 -15.15 8.95 -0.17
N SER A 14 -14.03 9.55 0.27
CA SER A 14 -13.56 10.84 -0.21
C SER A 14 -12.86 10.70 -1.57
N LYS A 15 -13.58 11.00 -2.66
CA LYS A 15 -13.11 11.56 -3.96
C LYS A 15 -11.59 11.55 -4.23
N PHE A 16 -10.91 10.41 -4.18
CA PHE A 16 -9.58 10.32 -4.76
C PHE A 16 -9.76 10.39 -6.27
N LYS A 17 -9.21 11.43 -6.91
CA LYS A 17 -9.07 11.44 -8.36
C LYS A 17 -8.14 10.28 -8.69
N ILE A 18 -8.71 9.17 -9.16
CA ILE A 18 -7.96 8.03 -9.67
C ILE A 18 -7.26 8.51 -10.95
N SER A 19 -6.08 9.10 -10.80
CA SER A 19 -5.20 9.42 -11.90
C SER A 19 -4.43 8.14 -12.23
N TYR A 20 -4.74 7.56 -13.40
CA TYR A 20 -4.02 6.45 -13.98
C TYR A 20 -2.53 6.78 -13.98
N PHE A 21 -1.72 6.03 -13.23
CA PHE A 21 -0.28 6.21 -13.25
C PHE A 21 0.25 5.72 -14.61
N VAL A 22 0.51 6.70 -15.47
CA VAL A 22 1.24 6.57 -16.73
C VAL A 22 2.71 6.36 -16.38
N GLU A 23 3.41 5.57 -17.19
CA GLU A 23 4.79 5.07 -17.09
C GLU A 23 5.90 6.08 -16.68
N ASN A 24 5.60 7.36 -16.41
CA ASN A 24 6.57 8.44 -16.22
C ASN A 24 6.76 8.96 -14.77
N SER A 25 5.96 8.53 -13.80
CA SER A 25 5.99 9.12 -12.44
C SER A 25 6.86 8.35 -11.45
N MET A 26 7.22 7.09 -11.73
CA MET A 26 8.16 6.34 -10.89
C MET A 26 9.61 6.82 -10.99
N GLU A 27 9.98 7.53 -12.07
CA GLU A 27 11.33 8.06 -12.27
C GLU A 27 11.48 9.51 -11.82
N ASN A 28 10.41 10.30 -11.84
CA ASN A 28 10.47 11.74 -11.56
C ASN A 28 10.13 12.12 -10.11
N GLN A 29 9.39 11.29 -9.35
CA GLN A 29 8.96 11.59 -7.98
C GLN A 29 8.96 10.34 -7.08
N PRO A 30 10.14 9.88 -6.61
CA PRO A 30 10.28 8.61 -5.88
C PRO A 30 9.58 8.60 -4.50
N HIS A 31 9.22 9.77 -3.98
CA HIS A 31 8.55 9.96 -2.70
C HIS A 31 7.01 9.95 -2.80
N ASP A 32 6.45 9.92 -4.00
CA ASP A 32 5.00 9.84 -4.19
C ASP A 32 4.45 8.56 -3.56
N VAL A 33 3.34 8.70 -2.83
CA VAL A 33 2.63 7.58 -2.23
C VAL A 33 1.69 6.97 -3.26
N VAL A 34 1.86 5.68 -3.51
CA VAL A 34 1.03 4.89 -4.42
C VAL A 34 0.26 3.84 -3.64
N GLY A 35 -1.02 3.68 -3.97
CA GLY A 35 -1.85 2.60 -3.46
C GLY A 35 -1.79 1.39 -4.39
N VAL A 36 -1.44 0.23 -3.85
CA VAL A 36 -1.34 -1.05 -4.57
C VAL A 36 -2.44 -1.97 -4.09
N ARG A 37 -3.14 -2.67 -4.99
CA ARG A 37 -4.15 -3.65 -4.57
C ARG A 37 -3.56 -4.70 -3.61
N THR A 38 -4.25 -4.92 -2.50
CA THR A 38 -3.78 -5.77 -1.41
C THR A 38 -3.50 -7.22 -1.83
N ASN A 39 -4.30 -7.77 -2.75
CA ASN A 39 -4.05 -9.12 -3.29
C ASN A 39 -2.72 -9.24 -4.06
N LEU A 40 -2.27 -8.16 -4.73
CA LEU A 40 -0.98 -8.13 -5.40
C LEU A 40 0.17 -8.03 -4.42
N VAL A 41 -0.01 -7.29 -3.32
CA VAL A 41 0.96 -7.24 -2.22
C VAL A 41 1.13 -8.62 -1.59
N TYR A 42 0.02 -9.32 -1.27
CA TYR A 42 0.08 -10.70 -0.78
C TYR A 42 0.76 -11.65 -1.77
N SER A 43 0.41 -11.55 -3.06
CA SER A 43 1.06 -12.34 -4.10
C SER A 43 2.57 -12.06 -4.18
N GLN A 44 2.99 -10.82 -3.96
CA GLN A 44 4.39 -10.43 -4.02
C GLN A 44 5.16 -10.89 -2.77
N ILE A 45 4.57 -10.80 -1.57
CA ILE A 45 5.12 -11.37 -0.32
C ILE A 45 5.35 -12.88 -0.49
N ALA A 46 4.38 -13.61 -1.04
CA ALA A 46 4.51 -15.04 -1.27
C ALA A 46 5.63 -15.39 -2.26
N ARG A 47 5.88 -14.52 -3.26
CA ARG A 47 6.98 -14.70 -4.23
C ARG A 47 8.34 -14.37 -3.63
N THR A 48 8.46 -13.23 -2.96
CA THR A 48 9.73 -12.83 -2.32
C THR A 48 10.11 -13.78 -1.20
N GLY A 49 9.15 -14.33 -0.47
CA GLY A 49 9.38 -15.36 0.54
C GLY A 49 10.00 -16.67 0.03
N ARG A 50 9.92 -16.95 -1.28
CA ARG A 50 10.58 -18.11 -1.91
C ARG A 50 12.04 -17.83 -2.29
N VAL A 51 12.49 -16.57 -2.23
CA VAL A 51 13.83 -16.15 -2.64
C VAL A 51 14.60 -15.68 -1.41
N ARG A 52 15.62 -16.44 -0.99
CA ARG A 52 16.39 -16.18 0.25
C ARG A 52 17.04 -14.79 0.32
N ASN A 53 17.35 -14.19 -0.83
CA ASN A 53 18.02 -12.90 -0.91
C ASN A 53 17.05 -11.70 -0.97
N LYS A 54 15.74 -11.92 -0.86
CA LYS A 54 14.71 -10.86 -0.96
C LYS A 54 13.99 -10.57 0.36
N THR A 55 14.67 -10.81 1.48
CA THR A 55 14.11 -10.64 2.82
C THR A 55 13.74 -9.18 3.09
N ALA A 56 14.59 -8.23 2.66
CA ALA A 56 14.34 -6.80 2.84
C ALA A 56 13.08 -6.32 2.09
N GLU A 57 12.90 -6.74 0.84
CA GLU A 57 11.70 -6.43 0.06
C GLU A 57 10.46 -7.06 0.67
N ARG A 58 10.58 -8.28 1.20
CA ARG A 58 9.48 -8.93 1.92
C ARG A 58 9.07 -8.14 3.16
N ASP A 59 10.04 -7.70 3.96
CA ASP A 59 9.78 -6.96 5.19
C ASP A 59 9.16 -5.58 4.90
N LEU A 60 9.58 -4.92 3.82
CA LEU A 60 8.94 -3.68 3.34
C LEU A 60 7.47 -3.88 2.97
N LEU A 61 7.15 -4.95 2.23
CA LEU A 61 5.78 -5.27 1.85
C LEU A 61 4.89 -5.57 3.06
N ILE A 62 5.40 -6.32 4.03
CA ILE A 62 4.68 -6.64 5.28
C ILE A 62 4.44 -5.36 6.08
N LYS A 63 5.47 -4.52 6.24
CA LYS A 63 5.35 -3.25 6.95
C LYS A 63 4.34 -2.30 6.29
N ALA A 64 4.33 -2.23 4.96
CA ALA A 64 3.36 -1.43 4.22
C ALA A 64 1.92 -1.92 4.45
N LEU A 65 1.71 -3.24 4.41
CA LEU A 65 0.42 -3.88 4.69
C LEU A 65 -0.06 -3.57 6.12
N ASP A 66 0.82 -3.72 7.12
CA ASP A 66 0.51 -3.43 8.52
C ASP A 66 0.16 -1.96 8.75
N ASN A 67 0.89 -1.05 8.13
CA ASN A 67 0.61 0.39 8.20
C ASN A 67 -0.69 0.78 7.52
N SER A 68 -1.09 0.05 6.48
CA SER A 68 -2.34 0.32 5.72
C SER A 68 -3.56 -0.39 6.34
N SER A 69 -3.35 -1.27 7.30
CA SER A 69 -4.41 -2.06 7.92
C SER A 69 -5.33 -1.19 8.78
N ILE A 70 -6.63 -1.34 8.57
CA ILE A 70 -7.64 -0.57 9.30
C ILE A 70 -7.95 -1.32 10.59
N LYS A 71 -7.74 -0.67 11.74
CA LYS A 71 -8.16 -1.18 13.04
C LYS A 71 -9.58 -0.71 13.33
N ILE A 72 -10.52 -1.64 13.37
CA ILE A 72 -11.93 -1.35 13.69
C ILE A 72 -12.19 -1.92 15.07
N THR A 73 -12.63 -1.08 16.01
CA THR A 73 -13.03 -1.51 17.35
C THR A 73 -14.54 -1.67 17.39
N ILE A 74 -15.03 -2.89 17.57
CA ILE A 74 -16.46 -3.19 17.70
C ILE A 74 -16.66 -3.93 19.04
N GLU A 75 -17.54 -3.43 19.90
CA GLU A 75 -17.92 -4.07 21.18
C GLU A 75 -16.70 -4.46 22.06
N GLY A 76 -15.70 -3.59 22.14
CA GLY A 76 -14.49 -3.82 22.95
C GLY A 76 -13.48 -4.81 22.32
N ARG A 77 -13.73 -5.33 21.12
CA ARG A 77 -12.80 -6.16 20.35
C ARG A 77 -12.20 -5.35 19.19
N THR A 78 -10.88 -5.38 19.08
CA THR A 78 -10.15 -4.77 17.95
C THR A 78 -10.00 -5.79 16.83
N ILE A 79 -10.66 -5.55 15.70
CA ILE A 79 -10.55 -6.36 14.48
C ILE A 79 -9.64 -5.63 13.51
N LYS A 80 -8.65 -6.35 12.97
CA LYS A 80 -7.80 -5.86 11.88
C LYS A 80 -8.48 -6.22 10.56
N LYS A 81 -8.87 -5.21 9.79
CA LYS A 81 -9.41 -5.39 8.44
C LYS A 81 -8.38 -4.98 7.41
N ASP A 82 -8.14 -5.87 6.46
CA ASP A 82 -7.25 -5.57 5.34
C ASP A 82 -7.85 -4.47 4.46
N PRO A 83 -7.04 -3.49 4.02
CA PRO A 83 -7.52 -2.42 3.16
C PRO A 83 -7.72 -2.93 1.73
N LEU A 84 -8.43 -2.18 0.89
CA LEU A 84 -8.52 -2.48 -0.55
C LEU A 84 -7.20 -2.21 -1.28
N TYR A 85 -6.48 -1.18 -0.82
CA TYR A 85 -5.18 -0.75 -1.32
C TYR A 85 -4.21 -0.60 -0.17
N VAL A 86 -2.98 -1.06 -0.37
CA VAL A 86 -1.83 -0.87 0.51
C VAL A 86 -1.03 0.31 -0.01
N PHE A 87 -0.77 1.26 0.86
CA PHE A 87 -0.05 2.48 0.51
C PHE A 87 1.45 2.32 0.77
N MET A 88 2.25 2.63 -0.24
CA MET A 88 3.71 2.63 -0.14
C MET A 88 4.34 3.68 -1.05
N PRO A 89 5.57 4.13 -0.77
CA PRO A 89 6.32 4.98 -1.68
C PRO A 89 6.54 4.32 -3.05
N ALA A 90 6.51 5.11 -4.13
CA ALA A 90 6.78 4.63 -5.49
C ALA A 90 8.16 3.97 -5.61
N LYS A 91 9.18 4.49 -4.93
CA LYS A 91 10.51 3.85 -4.89
C LYS A 91 10.46 2.42 -4.32
N ASP A 92 9.67 2.20 -3.28
CA ASP A 92 9.56 0.92 -2.59
C ASP A 92 8.75 -0.07 -3.46
N LEU A 93 7.76 0.45 -4.21
CA LEU A 93 7.07 -0.33 -5.24
C LEU A 93 8.05 -0.85 -6.30
N LYS A 94 8.92 0.02 -6.85
CA LYS A 94 9.91 -0.38 -7.87
C LYS A 94 10.91 -1.39 -7.31
N LEU A 95 11.34 -1.20 -6.06
CA LEU A 95 12.21 -2.15 -5.36
C LEU A 95 11.54 -3.52 -5.19
N CYS A 96 10.30 -3.56 -4.69
CA CYS A 96 9.62 -4.80 -4.35
C CYS A 96 9.10 -5.56 -5.59
N PHE A 97 8.60 -4.85 -6.61
CA PHE A 97 8.01 -5.44 -7.81
C PHE A 97 9.00 -5.52 -8.99
N GLY A 98 10.13 -4.80 -8.94
CA GLY A 98 11.14 -4.77 -10.00
C GLY A 98 10.56 -4.36 -11.36
N LYS A 99 11.01 -5.02 -12.43
CA LYS A 99 10.50 -4.84 -13.81
C LYS A 99 9.00 -5.12 -13.98
N ARG A 100 8.34 -5.69 -12.96
CA ARG A 100 6.89 -5.93 -12.99
C ARG A 100 6.10 -4.72 -12.52
N ALA A 101 6.71 -3.77 -11.81
CA ALA A 101 6.05 -2.53 -11.41
C ALA A 101 5.46 -1.82 -12.63
N ASP A 102 6.24 -1.74 -13.71
CA ASP A 102 5.84 -1.12 -14.98
C ASP A 102 4.78 -1.93 -15.75
N LYS A 103 4.61 -3.21 -15.40
CA LYS A 103 3.67 -4.14 -16.03
C LYS A 103 2.44 -4.42 -15.17
N LEU A 104 2.25 -3.66 -14.08
CA LEU A 104 1.09 -3.83 -13.24
C LEU A 104 -0.17 -3.36 -14.01
N PRO A 105 -1.29 -4.10 -13.92
CA PRO A 105 -2.50 -3.70 -14.61
C PRO A 105 -2.99 -2.34 -14.09
N ARG A 106 -3.64 -1.54 -14.94
CA ARG A 106 -4.04 -0.16 -14.59
C ARG A 106 -4.92 -0.05 -13.34
N TYR A 107 -5.71 -1.08 -13.02
CA TYR A 107 -6.55 -1.13 -11.81
C TYR A 107 -5.79 -1.54 -10.53
N ALA A 108 -4.53 -1.95 -10.67
CA ALA A 108 -3.68 -2.40 -9.57
C ALA A 108 -3.11 -1.25 -8.75
N LEU A 109 -2.97 -0.08 -9.36
CA LEU A 109 -2.26 1.08 -8.82
C LEU A 109 -3.19 2.29 -8.81
N ILE A 110 -3.20 3.00 -7.69
CA ILE A 110 -3.82 4.31 -7.56
C ILE A 110 -2.76 5.31 -7.12
N LYS A 111 -2.74 6.50 -7.75
CA LYS A 111 -1.98 7.62 -7.21
C LYS A 111 -2.81 8.26 -6.09
N ILE A 112 -2.14 8.66 -5.01
CA ILE A 112 -2.70 9.62 -4.07
C ILE A 112 -1.99 10.95 -4.31
N ASP A 113 -2.76 11.98 -4.64
CA ASP A 113 -2.31 13.38 -4.65
C ASP A 113 -2.54 14.01 -3.26
#